data_AF-A0A525KVT2-F1
#
_entry.id   AF-A0A525KVT2-F1
#
_cell.length_a   1.000
_cell.length_b   1.000
_cell.length_c   1.000
_cell.angle_alpha   90.00
_cell.angle_beta   90.00
_cell.angle_gamma   90.00
#
_symmetry.space_group_name_H-M   'P 1'
#
loop_
_entity.id
_entity.type
_entity.pdbx_description
1 polymer ?
#
loop_
_entity_poly.entity_id
_entity_poly.type
_entity_poly.pdbx_seq_one_letter_code
_entity_poly.pdbx_strand_id
1 'polypeptide(L)'
;MSETPLGEGFADAAHKLADDFRADVSTPEARLKTLDGGVSLAIAFDPAMLDQARPVLGTPKWTDLPSAADVDAAFAGTPKNVGAVHVVLDCKVRQGGAMGGCGVESEQPAGQGFGQAALALAAKARVSTWTDQGLPVVGGEVRIPIRFETGDPAAKP
;
A
#
# COMPACT_ATOMS: atom_id res chain seq x y z
N MET A 1 15.66 -6.98 28.99
CA MET A 1 14.37 -6.54 28.42
C MET A 1 13.73 -5.55 29.39
N SER A 2 13.30 -4.41 28.90
CA SER A 2 12.60 -3.38 29.67
C SER A 2 11.24 -3.16 29.02
N GLU A 3 10.18 -3.21 29.82
CA GLU A 3 8.80 -2.99 29.37
C GLU A 3 8.28 -1.71 30.01
N THR A 4 7.74 -0.79 29.21
CA THR A 4 7.10 0.43 29.71
C THR A 4 5.89 0.75 28.83
N PRO A 5 4.65 0.76 29.36
CA PRO A 5 4.25 0.41 30.73
C PRO A 5 4.48 -1.08 31.06
N LEU A 6 4.83 -1.38 32.31
CA LEU A 6 5.05 -2.75 32.77
C LEU A 6 3.75 -3.55 32.82
N GLY A 7 3.77 -4.80 32.35
CA GLY A 7 2.69 -5.76 32.55
C GLY A 7 1.58 -5.77 31.49
N GLU A 8 1.77 -5.04 30.39
CA GLU A 8 0.79 -4.92 29.29
C GLU A 8 1.03 -5.96 28.17
N GLY A 9 2.07 -6.78 28.29
CA GLY A 9 2.39 -7.86 27.35
C GLY A 9 3.21 -7.40 26.14
N PHE A 10 3.73 -6.18 26.15
CA PHE A 10 4.58 -5.66 25.08
C PHE A 10 5.90 -6.43 25.00
N ALA A 11 6.43 -6.88 26.14
CA ALA A 11 7.65 -7.69 26.18
C ALA A 11 7.49 -9.01 25.42
N ASP A 12 6.40 -9.74 25.65
CA ASP A 12 6.11 -11.01 24.97
C ASP A 12 5.81 -10.82 23.47
N ALA A 13 5.10 -9.75 23.12
CA ALA A 13 4.83 -9.40 21.72
C ALA A 13 6.14 -9.07 20.97
N ALA A 14 7.00 -8.25 21.57
CA ALA A 14 8.33 -7.93 21.02
C ALA A 14 9.19 -9.19 20.88
N HIS A 15 9.11 -10.12 21.83
CA HIS A 15 9.85 -11.38 21.77
C HIS A 15 9.44 -12.26 20.59
N LYS A 16 8.13 -12.38 20.31
CA LYS A 16 7.63 -13.13 19.14
C LYS A 16 8.05 -12.49 17.82
N LEU A 17 8.03 -11.16 17.77
CA LEU A 17 8.46 -10.40 16.59
C LEU A 17 9.95 -10.61 16.29
N ALA A 18 10.79 -10.82 17.31
CA ALA A 18 12.23 -11.00 17.14
C ALA A 18 12.58 -12.17 16.19
N ASP A 19 11.76 -13.23 16.15
CA ASP A 19 11.97 -14.41 15.29
C ASP A 19 11.85 -14.08 13.78
N ASP A 20 11.18 -12.98 13.43
CA ASP A 20 10.99 -12.55 12.04
C ASP A 20 12.15 -11.69 11.50
N PHE A 21 12.98 -11.13 12.38
CA PHE A 21 14.09 -10.27 11.97
C PHE A 21 15.30 -11.10 11.55
N ARG A 22 15.77 -10.86 10.32
CA ARG A 22 17.05 -11.40 9.83
C ARG A 22 18.01 -10.25 9.56
N ALA A 23 19.16 -10.29 10.21
CA ALA A 23 20.30 -9.44 9.84
C ALA A 23 21.29 -10.28 9.03
N ASP A 24 21.65 -9.80 7.85
CA ASP A 24 22.74 -10.40 7.09
C ASP A 24 24.06 -9.98 7.73
N VAL A 25 24.79 -10.94 8.31
CA VAL A 25 26.07 -10.71 8.98
C VAL A 25 27.24 -10.99 8.04
N SER A 26 27.05 -10.84 6.73
CA SER A 26 28.13 -11.00 5.76
C SER A 26 29.17 -9.89 5.90
N THR A 27 30.26 -10.16 6.62
CA THR A 27 31.50 -9.39 6.46
C THR A 27 32.29 -9.95 5.26
N PRO A 28 32.85 -9.10 4.37
CA PRO A 28 33.64 -9.55 3.20
C PRO A 28 34.86 -10.42 3.58
N GLU A 29 35.28 -10.33 4.82
CA GLU A 29 36.46 -11.00 5.36
C GLU A 29 35.98 -12.04 6.37
N ALA A 30 36.04 -13.31 5.97
CA ALA A 30 35.68 -14.45 6.78
C ALA A 30 36.54 -14.53 8.05
N ARG A 31 36.03 -13.98 9.16
CA ARG A 31 36.15 -14.60 10.48
C ARG A 31 34.82 -14.41 11.20
N LEU A 32 33.97 -15.44 11.12
CA LEU A 32 32.86 -15.63 12.05
C LEU A 32 33.46 -15.77 13.46
N LYS A 33 33.70 -14.65 14.13
CA LYS A 33 33.78 -14.61 15.58
C LYS A 33 32.33 -14.49 16.06
N THR A 34 31.97 -15.27 17.07
CA THR A 34 30.79 -14.99 17.87
C THR A 34 30.90 -13.53 18.33
N LEU A 35 30.06 -12.67 17.77
CA LEU A 35 29.93 -11.31 18.27
C LEU A 35 29.16 -11.44 19.59
N ASP A 36 29.86 -11.42 20.72
CA ASP A 36 29.23 -11.16 22.01
C ASP A 36 28.70 -9.72 21.97
N GLY A 37 27.52 -9.56 21.38
CA GLY A 37 26.89 -8.29 21.11
C GLY A 37 25.38 -8.45 21.16
N GLY A 38 24.71 -7.63 21.95
CA GLY A 38 23.26 -7.55 21.95
C GLY A 38 22.78 -6.68 20.79
N VAL A 39 21.79 -7.15 20.03
CA VAL A 39 21.06 -6.32 19.09
C VAL A 39 19.95 -5.60 19.86
N SER A 40 19.98 -4.28 19.88
CA SER A 40 18.93 -3.46 20.50
C SER A 40 17.95 -3.01 19.43
N LEU A 41 16.81 -3.71 19.30
CA LEU A 41 15.67 -3.23 18.52
C LEU A 41 14.77 -2.37 19.42
N ALA A 42 14.63 -1.09 19.07
CA ALA A 42 13.62 -0.23 19.65
C ALA A 42 12.32 -0.38 18.85
N ILE A 43 11.31 -1.04 19.42
CA ILE A 43 9.96 -1.12 18.85
C ILE A 43 9.12 -0.05 19.55
N ALA A 44 8.77 1.02 18.82
CA ALA A 44 7.88 2.07 19.30
C ALA A 44 6.58 2.03 18.51
N PHE A 45 5.45 1.98 19.21
CA PHE A 45 4.12 2.10 18.63
C PHE A 45 3.64 3.54 18.85
N ASP A 46 3.33 4.27 17.78
CA ASP A 46 2.73 5.60 17.91
C ASP A 46 1.36 5.48 18.60
N PRO A 47 1.05 6.24 19.66
CA PRO A 47 -0.25 6.17 20.32
C PRO A 47 -1.44 6.42 19.39
N ALA A 48 -1.26 7.14 18.28
CA ALA A 48 -2.28 7.30 17.25
C ALA A 48 -2.67 5.97 16.59
N MET A 49 -1.81 4.94 16.66
CA MET A 49 -2.12 3.58 16.21
C MET A 49 -3.16 2.87 17.09
N LEU A 50 -3.38 3.37 18.31
CA LEU A 50 -4.44 2.86 19.19
C LEU A 50 -5.82 3.42 18.81
N ASP A 51 -5.86 4.55 18.10
CA ASP A 51 -7.09 5.08 17.52
C ASP A 51 -7.39 4.40 16.18
N GLN A 52 -8.12 3.29 16.25
CA GLN A 52 -8.53 2.49 15.09
C GLN A 52 -9.40 3.27 14.08
N ALA A 53 -9.90 4.46 14.42
CA ALA A 53 -10.81 5.20 13.57
C ALA A 53 -10.13 5.71 12.29
N ARG A 54 -8.84 6.06 12.35
CA ARG A 54 -8.06 6.55 11.19
C ARG A 54 -6.59 6.19 11.35
N PRO A 55 -6.13 5.05 10.84
CA PRO A 55 -4.71 4.72 10.89
C PRO A 55 -3.90 5.82 10.20
N VAL A 56 -2.81 6.24 10.85
CA VAL A 56 -1.88 7.25 10.33
C VAL A 56 -1.17 6.64 9.13
N LEU A 57 -1.72 6.88 7.94
CA LEU A 57 -1.06 6.56 6.69
C LEU A 57 0.08 7.56 6.48
N GLY A 58 1.32 7.12 6.68
CA GLY A 58 2.42 7.76 5.95
C GLY A 58 2.27 7.49 4.44
N THR A 59 3.12 8.09 3.60
CA THR A 59 3.06 7.90 2.14
C THR A 59 3.45 6.47 1.75
N PRO A 60 2.50 5.62 1.29
CA PRO A 60 2.82 4.26 0.87
C PRO A 60 3.50 4.28 -0.51
N LYS A 61 4.33 3.27 -0.79
CA LYS A 61 4.92 3.06 -2.11
C LYS A 61 4.12 2.03 -2.89
N TRP A 62 3.86 2.26 -4.17
CA TRP A 62 3.29 1.25 -5.05
C TRP A 62 4.31 0.12 -5.26
N THR A 63 3.92 -1.11 -4.96
CA THR A 63 4.73 -2.31 -5.17
C THR A 63 4.28 -3.10 -6.38
N ASP A 64 3.01 -2.96 -6.76
CA ASP A 64 2.43 -3.59 -7.93
C ASP A 64 1.37 -2.67 -8.54
N LEU A 65 1.36 -2.56 -9.85
CA LEU A 65 0.41 -1.75 -10.60
C LEU A 65 -0.13 -2.58 -11.77
N PRO A 66 -1.40 -2.36 -12.17
CA PRO A 66 -1.95 -2.98 -13.37
C PRO A 66 -1.07 -2.69 -14.60
N SER A 67 -0.87 -3.70 -15.43
CA SER A 67 -0.17 -3.52 -16.70
C SER A 67 -1.01 -2.76 -17.72
N ALA A 68 -0.39 -2.27 -18.80
CA ALA A 68 -1.12 -1.63 -19.90
C ALA A 68 -2.20 -2.57 -20.49
N ALA A 69 -1.90 -3.86 -20.63
CA ALA A 69 -2.87 -4.85 -21.10
C ALA A 69 -4.06 -5.03 -20.14
N ASP A 70 -3.82 -4.91 -18.83
CA ASP A 70 -4.91 -4.94 -17.84
C ASP A 70 -5.82 -3.72 -17.99
N VAL A 71 -5.22 -2.54 -18.21
CA VAL A 71 -5.94 -1.28 -18.47
C VAL A 71 -6.78 -1.42 -19.74
N ASP A 72 -6.19 -1.83 -20.85
CA ASP A 72 -6.89 -2.02 -22.13
C ASP A 72 -8.07 -2.99 -21.98
N ALA A 73 -7.85 -4.12 -21.30
CA ALA A 73 -8.89 -5.11 -21.06
C ALA A 73 -10.03 -4.58 -20.17
N ALA A 74 -9.70 -3.83 -19.11
CA ALA A 74 -10.71 -3.27 -18.20
C ALA A 74 -11.58 -2.22 -18.90
N PHE A 75 -11.00 -1.40 -19.79
CA PHE A 75 -11.70 -0.32 -20.47
C PHE A 75 -12.27 -0.72 -21.84
N ALA A 76 -12.04 -1.94 -22.34
CA ALA A 76 -12.48 -2.40 -23.66
C ALA A 76 -14.00 -2.25 -23.91
N GLY A 77 -14.82 -2.41 -22.87
CA GLY A 77 -16.28 -2.27 -22.94
C GLY A 77 -16.81 -0.86 -22.67
N THR A 78 -15.94 0.11 -22.42
CA THR A 78 -16.35 1.48 -22.09
C THR A 78 -16.52 2.36 -23.34
N PRO A 79 -17.33 3.44 -23.28
CA PRO A 79 -17.50 4.35 -24.41
C PRO A 79 -16.18 4.95 -24.90
N LYS A 80 -16.01 4.97 -26.23
CA LYS A 80 -14.86 5.59 -26.91
C LYS A 80 -15.22 7.00 -27.37
N ASN A 81 -14.20 7.83 -27.62
CA ASN A 81 -14.32 9.20 -28.12
C ASN A 81 -15.14 10.14 -27.23
N VAL A 82 -15.10 9.93 -25.91
CA VAL A 82 -15.74 10.83 -24.93
C VAL A 82 -14.78 11.94 -24.44
N GLY A 83 -13.54 11.95 -24.95
CA GLY A 83 -12.49 12.88 -24.54
C GLY A 83 -11.83 12.45 -23.23
N ALA A 84 -11.57 13.44 -22.38
CA ALA A 84 -10.91 13.26 -21.10
C ALA A 84 -11.79 12.50 -20.10
N VAL A 85 -11.26 11.40 -19.57
CA VAL A 85 -11.89 10.61 -18.51
C VAL A 85 -11.07 10.74 -17.23
N HIS A 86 -11.77 10.94 -16.12
CA HIS A 86 -11.20 10.99 -14.78
C HIS A 86 -12.08 10.19 -13.82
N VAL A 87 -11.47 9.22 -13.15
CA VAL A 87 -12.12 8.44 -12.10
C VAL A 87 -11.27 8.53 -10.84
N VAL A 88 -11.89 8.76 -9.70
CA VAL A 88 -11.22 8.69 -8.40
C VAL A 88 -11.84 7.54 -7.63
N LEU A 89 -10.99 6.61 -7.20
CA LEU A 89 -11.38 5.53 -6.29
C LEU A 89 -10.92 5.84 -4.89
N ASP A 90 -11.72 5.43 -3.91
CA ASP A 90 -11.32 5.36 -2.50
C ASP A 90 -11.21 3.89 -2.11
N CYS A 91 -10.02 3.46 -1.68
CA CYS A 91 -9.69 2.05 -1.44
C CYS A 91 -9.10 1.85 -0.05
N LYS A 92 -9.40 0.72 0.58
CA LYS A 92 -8.75 0.33 1.84
C LYS A 92 -7.53 -0.56 1.58
N VAL A 93 -6.42 -0.28 2.24
CA VAL A 93 -5.24 -1.16 2.23
C VAL A 93 -5.54 -2.41 3.07
N ARG A 94 -5.49 -3.58 2.44
CA ARG A 94 -5.68 -4.89 3.08
C ARG A 94 -4.34 -5.49 3.51
N GLN A 95 -4.43 -6.64 4.17
CA GLN A 95 -3.28 -7.48 4.51
C GLN A 95 -2.38 -7.70 3.28
N GLY A 96 -1.06 -7.64 3.47
CA GLY A 96 -0.09 -7.77 2.38
C GLY A 96 -0.06 -6.60 1.38
N GLY A 97 -0.76 -5.49 1.66
CA GLY A 97 -0.72 -4.27 0.85
C GLY A 97 -1.67 -4.25 -0.35
N ALA A 98 -2.55 -5.26 -0.48
CA ALA A 98 -3.54 -5.29 -1.55
C ALA A 98 -4.60 -4.20 -1.38
N MET A 99 -5.04 -3.56 -2.46
CA MET A 99 -6.18 -2.65 -2.42
C MET A 99 -7.49 -3.45 -2.37
N GLY A 100 -8.42 -3.09 -1.47
CA GLY A 100 -9.71 -3.77 -1.38
C GLY A 100 -10.78 -2.98 -0.65
N GLY A 101 -12.05 -3.35 -0.87
CA GLY A 101 -13.18 -2.51 -0.43
C GLY A 101 -13.21 -1.17 -1.14
N CYS A 102 -12.76 -1.14 -2.40
CA CYS A 102 -12.73 0.07 -3.20
C CYS A 102 -14.14 0.52 -3.59
N GLY A 103 -14.36 1.83 -3.51
CA GLY A 103 -15.55 2.51 -4.01
C GLY A 103 -15.17 3.60 -5.02
N VAL A 104 -16.10 3.94 -5.91
CA VAL A 104 -15.94 5.08 -6.82
C VAL A 104 -16.30 6.35 -6.03
N GLU A 105 -15.31 7.19 -5.76
CA GLU A 105 -15.53 8.51 -5.15
C GLU A 105 -16.10 9.47 -6.19
N SER A 106 -15.52 9.49 -7.40
CA SER A 106 -16.02 10.29 -8.51
C SER A 106 -15.72 9.65 -9.87
N GLU A 107 -16.60 9.89 -10.84
CA GLU A 107 -16.46 9.46 -12.24
C GLU A 107 -16.85 10.62 -13.15
N GLN A 108 -15.99 10.92 -14.13
CA GLN A 108 -16.22 11.98 -15.10
C GLN A 108 -15.72 11.53 -16.48
N PRO A 109 -16.60 11.49 -17.51
CA PRO A 109 -18.04 11.73 -17.48
C PRO A 109 -18.81 10.70 -16.64
N ALA A 110 -19.78 11.15 -15.84
CA ALA A 110 -20.50 10.29 -14.92
C ALA A 110 -21.42 9.28 -15.63
N GLY A 111 -21.56 8.09 -15.06
CA GLY A 111 -22.55 7.09 -15.50
C GLY A 111 -22.21 6.40 -16.82
N GLN A 112 -20.94 6.43 -17.24
CA GLN A 112 -20.47 5.80 -18.48
C GLN A 112 -19.81 4.43 -18.23
N GLY A 113 -19.68 4.02 -16.97
CA GLY A 113 -19.11 2.72 -16.59
C GLY A 113 -17.59 2.76 -16.40
N PHE A 114 -16.96 3.94 -16.45
CA PHE A 114 -15.53 4.07 -16.21
C PHE A 114 -15.15 3.73 -14.77
N GLY A 115 -16.04 4.02 -13.81
CA GLY A 115 -15.86 3.64 -12.41
C GLY A 115 -15.76 2.12 -12.22
N GLN A 116 -16.57 1.34 -12.94
CA GLN A 116 -16.55 -0.12 -12.85
C GLN A 116 -15.26 -0.71 -13.46
N ALA A 117 -14.81 -0.17 -14.59
CA ALA A 117 -13.53 -0.54 -15.19
C ALA A 117 -12.35 -0.20 -14.25
N ALA A 118 -12.38 0.98 -13.64
CA ALA A 118 -11.38 1.41 -12.67
C ALA A 118 -11.34 0.50 -11.43
N LEU A 119 -12.49 0.08 -10.89
CA LEU A 119 -12.56 -0.86 -9.77
C LEU A 119 -11.89 -2.21 -10.08
N ALA A 120 -12.04 -2.72 -11.32
CA ALA A 120 -11.39 -3.95 -11.75
C ALA A 120 -9.86 -3.84 -11.76
N LEU A 121 -9.33 -2.65 -12.05
CA LEU A 121 -7.89 -2.37 -11.98
C LEU A 121 -7.38 -2.27 -10.56
N ALA A 122 -8.13 -1.62 -9.68
CA ALA A 122 -7.73 -1.46 -8.27
C ALA A 122 -7.45 -2.81 -7.59
N ALA A 123 -8.19 -3.88 -7.95
CA ALA A 123 -7.97 -5.23 -7.42
C ALA A 123 -6.58 -5.83 -7.73
N LYS A 124 -5.87 -5.29 -8.74
CA LYS A 124 -4.51 -5.72 -9.11
C LYS A 124 -3.42 -4.86 -8.49
N ALA A 125 -3.77 -3.71 -7.92
CA ALA A 125 -2.81 -2.77 -7.36
C ALA A 125 -2.40 -3.18 -5.94
N ARG A 126 -1.13 -2.97 -5.62
CA ARG A 126 -0.58 -3.20 -4.28
C ARG A 126 0.35 -2.07 -3.85
N VAL A 127 0.41 -1.86 -2.54
CA VAL A 127 1.35 -0.95 -1.90
C VAL A 127 2.26 -1.68 -0.91
N SER A 128 3.35 -1.04 -0.50
CA SER A 128 4.19 -1.50 0.60
C SER A 128 3.38 -1.53 1.90
N THR A 129 3.59 -2.52 2.76
CA THR A 129 2.87 -2.60 4.07
C THR A 129 3.41 -1.62 5.10
N TRP A 130 4.59 -1.05 4.85
CA TRP A 130 5.28 -0.07 5.67
C TRP A 130 5.75 1.09 4.78
N THR A 131 5.79 2.29 5.35
CA THR A 131 6.40 3.47 4.71
C THR A 131 7.90 3.52 4.97
N ASP A 132 8.60 4.42 4.29
CA ASP A 132 10.04 4.66 4.53
C ASP A 132 10.35 5.13 5.95
N GLN A 133 9.34 5.64 6.67
CA GLN A 133 9.45 6.07 8.06
C GLN A 133 9.05 4.97 9.06
N GLY A 134 8.81 3.75 8.58
CA GLY A 134 8.42 2.61 9.43
C GLY A 134 6.97 2.67 9.93
N LEU A 135 6.11 3.48 9.31
CA LEU A 135 4.68 3.53 9.67
C LEU A 135 3.91 2.44 8.91
N PRO A 136 3.01 1.69 9.56
CA PRO A 136 2.18 0.71 8.88
C PRO A 136 1.08 1.41 8.08
N VAL A 137 0.72 0.85 6.93
CA VAL A 137 -0.35 1.40 6.08
C VAL A 137 -1.59 0.52 6.01
N VAL A 138 -1.50 -0.72 6.49
CA VAL A 138 -2.63 -1.67 6.47
C VAL A 138 -3.79 -1.11 7.30
N GLY A 139 -4.98 -1.14 6.72
CA GLY A 139 -6.19 -0.58 7.32
C GLY A 139 -6.46 0.88 6.94
N GLY A 140 -5.52 1.58 6.31
CA GLY A 140 -5.74 2.95 5.84
C GLY A 140 -6.52 3.05 4.53
N GLU A 141 -6.99 4.26 4.24
CA GLU A 141 -7.68 4.65 3.01
C GLU A 141 -6.73 5.34 2.03
N VAL A 142 -6.70 4.87 0.79
CA VAL A 142 -5.88 5.38 -0.31
C VAL A 142 -6.80 5.85 -1.43
N ARG A 143 -6.60 7.09 -1.86
CA ARG A 143 -7.28 7.65 -3.04
C ARG A 143 -6.46 7.39 -4.29
N ILE A 144 -7.10 6.80 -5.31
CA ILE A 144 -6.47 6.42 -6.57
C ILE A 144 -7.11 7.20 -7.72
N PRO A 145 -6.50 8.31 -8.17
CA PRO A 145 -6.95 9.02 -9.35
C PRO A 145 -6.45 8.31 -10.63
N ILE A 146 -7.38 7.99 -11.53
CA ILE A 146 -7.14 7.38 -12.84
C ILE A 146 -7.57 8.37 -13.91
N ARG A 147 -6.67 8.70 -14.83
CA ARG A 147 -6.91 9.65 -15.92
C ARG A 147 -6.47 9.05 -17.25
N PHE A 148 -7.31 9.18 -18.26
CA PHE A 148 -6.99 8.76 -19.61
C PHE A 148 -7.84 9.52 -20.63
N GLU A 149 -7.33 9.60 -21.86
CA GLU A 149 -8.03 10.17 -23.00
C GLU A 149 -8.62 9.04 -23.84
N THR A 150 -9.90 9.16 -24.19
CA THR A 150 -10.60 8.14 -25.00
C THR A 150 -10.66 8.48 -26.49
N GLY A 151 -9.83 9.44 -26.94
CA GLY A 151 -9.72 9.84 -28.35
C GLY A 151 -8.69 9.03 -29.14
N ASP A 152 -8.64 9.27 -30.45
CA ASP A 152 -7.60 8.71 -31.32
C ASP A 152 -6.21 9.24 -30.90
N PRO A 153 -5.24 8.37 -30.54
CA PRO A 153 -3.88 8.81 -30.19
C PRO A 153 -3.16 9.52 -31.36
N ALA A 154 -3.66 9.39 -32.60
CA ALA A 154 -3.14 10.11 -33.76
C ALA A 154 -3.61 11.58 -33.85
N ALA A 155 -4.61 12.00 -33.06
CA ALA A 155 -5.08 13.38 -32.99
C ALA A 155 -4.26 14.18 -31.96
N LYS A 156 -2.94 14.28 -32.16
CA LYS A 156 -2.09 15.24 -31.47
C LYS A 156 -1.94 16.47 -32.38
N PRO A 157 -2.18 17.71 -31.92
CA PRO A 157 -1.89 18.90 -32.72
C PRO A 157 -0.40 19.04 -33.03
#